data_AF-A0A2R6MET3-F1
#
_entry.id   AF-A0A2R6MET3-F1
#
_cell.length_a   1.000
_cell.length_b   1.000
_cell.length_c   1.000
_cell.angle_alpha   90.00
_cell.angle_beta   90.00
_cell.angle_gamma   90.00
#
_symmetry.space_group_name_H-M   'P 1'
#
loop_
_entity.id
_entity.type
_entity.pdbx_description
1 polymer ?
#
loop_
_entity_poly.entity_id
_entity_poly.type
_entity_poly.pdbx_seq_one_letter_code
_entity_poly.pdbx_strand_id
1 'polypeptide(L)'
;LGGLFLALGVELPPLATRAVEFAVAVLLVLLGVRVLFDRPPIGSRLFDRDHTDEASFLVGIVHGFAGSGGVVVALTAAAGSTLAGAGFLAGFSVATVVGMGLASWGVGRAVGRLRPLRLVAGLASVAVGLLLGLETLGLGVGL
;
A
#
# COMPACT_ATOMS: atom_id res chain seq x y z
N LEU A 1 6.29 12.16 5.96
CA LEU A 1 7.71 11.76 5.74
C LEU A 1 8.33 12.35 4.48
N GLY A 2 7.69 12.32 3.31
CA GLY A 2 8.29 12.85 2.05
C GLY A 2 8.78 14.30 2.11
N GLY A 3 8.04 15.19 2.79
CA GLY A 3 8.48 16.58 3.01
C GLY A 3 9.73 16.73 3.90
N LEU A 4 9.96 15.79 4.83
CA LEU A 4 11.16 15.76 5.67
C LEU A 4 12.38 15.29 4.87
N PHE A 5 12.19 14.29 4.00
CA PHE A 5 13.22 13.81 3.08
C PHE A 5 13.62 14.89 2.05
N LEU A 6 12.64 15.60 1.50
CA LEU A 6 12.87 16.79 0.67
C LEU A 6 13.67 17.88 1.40
N ALA A 7 13.30 18.17 2.66
CA ALA A 7 13.94 19.24 3.43
C ALA A 7 15.38 18.90 3.82
N LEU A 8 15.68 17.61 4.03
CA LEU A 8 17.01 17.14 4.42
C LEU A 8 17.91 16.78 3.22
N GLY A 9 17.36 16.64 2.00
CA GLY A 9 18.12 16.22 0.82
C GLY A 9 18.77 14.84 0.97
N VAL A 10 18.23 13.99 1.87
CA VAL A 10 18.84 12.70 2.22
C VAL A 10 18.33 11.64 1.26
N GLU A 11 19.24 10.91 0.62
CA GLU A 11 18.89 9.69 -0.10
C GLU A 11 18.75 8.52 0.88
N LEU A 12 17.69 7.72 0.74
CA LEU A 12 17.51 6.53 1.57
C LEU A 12 18.62 5.52 1.28
N PRO A 13 19.30 4.97 2.31
CA PRO A 13 20.32 3.96 2.09
C PRO A 13 19.73 2.74 1.38
N PRO A 14 20.45 2.12 0.43
CA PRO A 14 19.91 1.03 -0.41
C PRO A 14 19.31 -0.13 0.38
N LEU A 15 19.84 -0.40 1.58
CA LEU A 15 19.36 -1.45 2.47
C LEU A 15 17.97 -1.14 3.06
N ALA A 16 17.69 0.13 3.38
CA ALA A 16 16.38 0.54 3.87
C ALA A 16 15.31 0.41 2.78
N THR A 17 15.65 0.81 1.55
CA THR A 17 14.76 0.67 0.39
C THR A 17 14.40 -0.80 0.16
N ARG A 18 15.41 -1.69 0.08
CA ARG A 18 15.19 -3.13 -0.09
C ARG A 18 14.40 -3.76 1.05
N ALA A 19 14.66 -3.36 2.30
CA ALA A 19 13.92 -3.89 3.45
C ALA A 19 12.44 -3.51 3.39
N VAL A 20 12.13 -2.27 2.99
CA VAL A 20 10.74 -1.82 2.80
C VAL A 20 10.08 -2.54 1.63
N GLU A 21 10.74 -2.62 0.48
CA GLU A 21 10.22 -3.36 -0.70
C GLU A 21 9.91 -4.82 -0.37
N PHE A 22 10.81 -5.50 0.34
CA PHE A 22 10.61 -6.87 0.77
C PHE A 22 9.45 -7.00 1.76
N ALA A 23 9.35 -6.09 2.74
CA ALA A 23 8.21 -6.09 3.67
C ALA A 23 6.88 -5.88 2.94
N VAL A 24 6.84 -4.99 1.94
CA VAL A 24 5.66 -4.76 1.09
C VAL A 24 5.31 -6.00 0.29
N ALA A 25 6.30 -6.66 -0.34
CA ALA A 25 6.12 -7.91 -1.06
C ALA A 25 5.48 -8.98 -0.16
N VAL A 26 6.02 -9.18 1.04
CA VAL A 26 5.47 -10.12 2.03
C VAL A 26 4.03 -9.76 2.39
N LEU A 27 3.74 -8.49 2.66
CA LEU A 27 2.38 -8.04 3.02
C LEU A 27 1.37 -8.24 1.90
N LEU A 28 1.75 -7.97 0.64
CA LEU A 28 0.89 -8.22 -0.54
C LEU A 28 0.57 -9.71 -0.71
N VAL A 29 1.55 -10.59 -0.49
CA VAL A 29 1.33 -12.04 -0.53
C VAL A 29 0.44 -12.48 0.62
N LEU A 30 0.75 -12.11 1.86
CA LEU A 30 -0.02 -12.51 3.03
C LEU A 30 -1.48 -12.03 2.96
N LEU A 31 -1.70 -10.79 2.55
CA LEU A 31 -3.04 -10.23 2.42
C LEU A 31 -3.80 -10.84 1.26
N GLY A 32 -3.14 -11.05 0.11
CA GLY A 32 -3.75 -11.69 -1.05
C GLY A 32 -4.17 -13.14 -0.76
N VAL A 33 -3.30 -13.90 -0.08
CA VAL A 33 -3.58 -15.25 0.44
C VAL A 33 -4.78 -15.21 1.40
N ARG A 34 -4.77 -14.32 2.40
CA ARG A 34 -5.90 -14.17 3.33
C ARG A 34 -7.21 -13.88 2.61
N VAL A 35 -7.19 -12.97 1.64
CA VAL A 35 -8.36 -12.63 0.81
C VAL A 35 -8.84 -13.84 0.01
N LEU A 36 -7.97 -14.77 -0.39
CA LEU A 36 -8.33 -15.99 -1.09
C LEU A 36 -8.92 -17.07 -0.15
N PHE A 37 -8.43 -17.15 1.09
CA PHE A 37 -8.79 -18.19 2.06
C PHE A 37 -9.90 -17.80 3.05
N ASP A 38 -10.23 -16.52 3.22
CA ASP A 38 -11.29 -16.09 4.15
C ASP A 38 -12.64 -16.75 3.81
N ARG A 39 -13.04 -17.74 4.62
CA ARG A 39 -14.42 -18.24 4.71
C ARG A 39 -15.19 -17.32 5.67
N PRO A 40 -16.50 -17.08 5.46
CA PRO A 40 -17.27 -16.21 6.36
C PRO A 40 -17.10 -16.70 7.82
N PRO A 41 -16.70 -15.81 8.75
CA PRO A 41 -16.31 -16.25 10.08
C PRO A 41 -17.54 -16.73 10.86
N ILE A 42 -17.49 -17.99 11.29
CA ILE A 42 -18.36 -18.47 12.37
C ILE A 42 -17.78 -17.87 13.66
N GLY A 43 -18.43 -16.84 14.19
CA GLY A 43 -18.29 -16.40 15.59
C GLY A 43 -17.25 -15.30 15.86
N SER A 44 -17.56 -14.04 15.51
CA SER A 44 -16.78 -12.85 15.86
C SER A 44 -17.29 -12.17 17.15
N ARG A 45 -17.30 -12.88 18.29
CA ARG A 45 -17.63 -12.29 19.61
C ARG A 45 -16.51 -12.37 20.65
N LEU A 46 -15.29 -12.71 20.26
CA LEU A 46 -14.16 -12.89 21.19
C LEU A 46 -12.99 -11.90 21.03
N PHE A 47 -13.03 -11.01 20.03
CA PHE A 47 -12.04 -9.92 19.93
C PHE A 47 -12.65 -8.63 20.44
N ASP A 48 -12.42 -8.47 21.74
CA ASP A 48 -12.86 -7.42 22.63
C ASP A 48 -12.31 -6.04 22.20
N ARG A 49 -13.04 -5.01 22.61
CA ARG A 49 -12.89 -3.62 22.17
C ARG A 49 -11.81 -2.94 23.01
N ASP A 50 -10.56 -2.89 22.53
CA ASP A 50 -9.55 -1.95 23.08
C ASP A 50 -8.32 -1.64 22.19
N HIS A 51 -8.25 -2.15 20.94
CA HIS A 51 -7.05 -1.99 20.09
C HIS A 51 -7.31 -1.52 18.64
N THR A 52 -8.47 -0.94 18.34
CA THR A 52 -8.85 -0.60 16.96
C THR A 52 -8.12 0.62 16.37
N ASP A 53 -7.75 1.60 17.19
CA ASP A 53 -7.25 2.88 16.67
C ASP A 53 -5.78 2.80 16.27
N GLU A 54 -4.95 2.18 17.11
CA GLU A 54 -3.52 2.02 16.83
C GLU A 54 -3.26 1.02 15.70
N ALA A 55 -4.02 -0.08 15.66
CA ALA A 55 -3.97 -1.02 14.56
C ALA A 55 -4.42 -0.37 13.24
N SER A 56 -5.47 0.45 13.24
CA SER A 56 -5.93 1.17 12.04
C SER A 56 -4.92 2.23 11.58
N PHE A 57 -4.25 2.92 12.51
CA PHE A 57 -3.19 3.86 12.20
C PHE A 57 -1.96 3.17 11.60
N LEU A 58 -1.49 2.07 12.21
CA LEU A 58 -0.39 1.26 11.67
C LEU A 58 -0.73 0.67 10.31
N VAL A 59 -1.94 0.16 10.13
CA VAL A 59 -2.42 -0.32 8.82
C VAL A 59 -2.45 0.82 7.81
N GLY A 60 -2.88 2.02 8.20
CA GLY A 60 -2.83 3.21 7.34
C GLY A 60 -1.41 3.59 6.93
N ILE A 61 -0.45 3.55 7.85
CA ILE A 61 0.97 3.77 7.57
C ILE A 61 1.48 2.72 6.59
N VAL A 62 1.28 1.44 6.89
CA VAL A 62 1.74 0.31 6.07
C VAL A 62 1.09 0.37 4.69
N HIS A 63 -0.19 0.68 4.59
CA HIS A 63 -0.91 0.83 3.33
C HIS A 63 -0.34 1.99 2.49
N GLY A 64 -0.04 3.13 3.12
CA GLY A 64 0.61 4.26 2.47
C GLY A 64 2.02 3.93 1.96
N PHE A 65 2.81 3.18 2.74
CA PHE A 65 4.14 2.71 2.31
C PHE A 65 4.06 1.64 1.20
N ALA A 66 3.12 0.71 1.30
CA ALA A 66 2.95 -0.42 0.40
C ALA A 66 2.35 -0.06 -0.97
N GLY A 67 1.51 0.99 -1.03
CA GLY A 67 0.79 1.33 -2.24
C GLY A 67 1.52 2.27 -3.20
N SER A 68 2.25 3.26 -2.68
CA SER A 68 2.81 4.33 -3.52
C SER A 68 3.95 5.16 -2.90
N GLY A 69 4.34 4.88 -1.65
CA GLY A 69 5.24 5.75 -0.89
C GLY A 69 6.58 6.03 -1.59
N GLY A 70 7.22 5.00 -2.14
CA GLY A 70 8.49 5.13 -2.86
C GLY A 70 8.39 5.94 -4.15
N VAL A 71 7.37 5.66 -4.98
CA VAL A 71 7.13 6.38 -6.24
C VAL A 71 6.81 7.84 -6.00
N VAL A 72 5.98 8.13 -5.00
CA VAL A 72 5.63 9.50 -4.60
C VAL A 72 6.87 10.25 -4.13
N VAL A 73 7.70 9.64 -3.28
CA VAL A 73 8.95 10.26 -2.83
C VAL A 73 9.90 10.51 -4.00
N ALA A 74 10.08 9.55 -4.90
CA ALA A 74 10.94 9.69 -6.08
C ALA A 74 10.47 10.81 -7.02
N LEU A 75 9.17 10.87 -7.34
CA LEU A 75 8.58 11.93 -8.16
C LEU A 75 8.68 13.30 -7.49
N THR A 76 8.53 13.33 -6.16
CA THR A 76 8.70 14.55 -5.39
C THR A 76 10.15 15.03 -5.42
N ALA A 77 11.12 14.12 -5.26
CA ALA A 77 12.54 14.43 -5.28
C ALA A 77 13.03 14.87 -6.68
N ALA A 78 12.40 14.36 -7.75
CA ALA A 78 12.64 14.78 -9.12
C ALA A 78 12.04 16.16 -9.47
N ALA A 79 11.28 16.78 -8.56
CA ALA A 79 10.70 18.09 -8.80
C ALA A 79 11.80 19.16 -8.86
N GLY A 80 11.77 20.02 -9.87
CA GLY A 80 12.78 21.07 -10.09
C GLY A 80 12.82 22.18 -9.03
N SER A 81 11.96 22.14 -8.00
CA SER A 81 11.99 23.05 -6.85
C SER A 81 11.24 22.47 -5.65
N THR A 82 11.58 22.93 -4.45
CA THR A 82 10.90 22.55 -3.19
C THR A 82 9.41 22.87 -3.23
N LEU A 83 9.02 23.99 -3.82
CA LEU A 83 7.62 24.39 -3.95
C LEU A 83 6.85 23.45 -4.90
N ALA A 84 7.47 23.03 -6.01
CA ALA A 84 6.88 22.06 -6.92
C ALA A 84 6.72 20.68 -6.26
N GLY A 85 7.73 20.23 -5.49
CA GLY A 85 7.64 19.00 -4.71
C GLY A 85 6.55 19.06 -3.64
N ALA A 86 6.44 20.17 -2.90
CA ALA A 86 5.39 20.38 -1.92
C ALA A 86 3.98 20.40 -2.56
N GLY A 87 3.83 21.08 -3.70
CA GLY A 87 2.60 21.09 -4.47
C GLY A 87 2.20 19.71 -4.99
N PHE A 88 3.17 18.93 -5.48
CA PHE A 88 2.95 17.54 -5.89
C PHE A 88 2.48 16.67 -4.72
N LEU A 89 3.15 16.73 -3.56
CA LEU A 89 2.74 15.97 -2.37
C LEU A 89 1.33 16.34 -1.90
N ALA A 90 1.01 17.64 -1.87
CA ALA A 90 -0.32 18.11 -1.47
C ALA A 90 -1.40 17.63 -2.46
N GLY A 91 -1.17 17.79 -3.76
CA GLY A 91 -2.07 17.34 -4.81
C GLY A 91 -2.28 15.83 -4.79
N PHE A 92 -1.20 15.05 -4.67
CA PHE A 92 -1.24 13.60 -4.57
C PHE A 92 -2.05 13.14 -3.35
N SER A 93 -1.85 13.78 -2.20
CA SER A 93 -2.57 13.45 -0.96
C SER A 93 -4.08 13.66 -1.12
N VAL A 94 -4.49 14.82 -1.63
CA VAL A 94 -5.91 15.14 -1.88
C VAL A 94 -6.51 14.18 -2.89
N ALA A 95 -5.83 13.96 -4.03
CA ALA A 95 -6.29 13.07 -5.08
C ALA A 95 -6.47 11.63 -4.56
N THR A 96 -5.57 11.15 -3.71
CA THR A 96 -5.64 9.80 -3.14
C THR A 96 -6.81 9.67 -2.17
N VAL A 97 -7.01 10.63 -1.26
CA VAL A 97 -8.15 10.63 -0.33
C VAL A 97 -9.47 10.63 -1.09
N VAL A 98 -9.61 11.50 -2.10
CA VAL A 98 -10.81 11.59 -2.93
C VAL A 98 -11.00 10.28 -3.71
N GLY A 99 -9.95 9.77 -4.36
CA GLY A 99 -10.00 8.53 -5.14
C GLY A 99 -10.40 7.33 -4.30
N MET A 100 -9.80 7.16 -3.12
CA MET A 100 -10.15 6.09 -2.17
C MET A 100 -11.58 6.25 -1.65
N GLY A 101 -12.02 7.47 -1.36
CA GLY A 101 -13.39 7.75 -0.94
C GLY A 101 -14.41 7.37 -2.01
N LEU A 102 -14.17 7.78 -3.26
CA LEU A 102 -15.03 7.45 -4.41
C LEU A 102 -15.04 5.95 -4.71
N ALA A 103 -13.87 5.29 -4.68
CA ALA A 103 -13.76 3.85 -4.89
C ALA A 103 -14.52 3.06 -3.81
N SER A 104 -14.35 3.44 -2.54
CA SER A 104 -15.04 2.81 -1.41
C SER A 104 -16.56 3.01 -1.49
N TRP A 105 -16.99 4.21 -1.86
CA TRP A 105 -18.39 4.53 -2.10
C TRP A 105 -18.99 3.74 -3.28
N GLY A 106 -18.24 3.61 -4.37
CA GLY A 106 -18.65 2.86 -5.57
C GLY A 106 -18.77 1.35 -5.30
N VAL A 107 -17.79 0.76 -4.62
CA VAL A 107 -17.84 -0.65 -4.18
C VAL A 107 -18.99 -0.89 -3.21
N GLY A 108 -19.23 0.05 -2.28
CA GLY A 108 -20.35 0.01 -1.34
C GLY A 108 -21.73 0.05 -2.01
N ARG A 109 -21.85 0.60 -3.22
CA ARG A 109 -23.08 0.54 -4.03
C ARG A 109 -23.22 -0.71 -4.90
N ALA A 110 -22.12 -1.39 -5.22
CA ALA A 110 -22.09 -2.54 -6.13
C ALA A 110 -22.37 -3.90 -5.44
N VAL A 111 -22.94 -3.89 -4.23
CA VAL A 111 -23.05 -5.08 -3.38
C VAL A 111 -23.97 -6.14 -4.01
N GLY A 112 -23.34 -7.23 -4.48
CA GLY A 112 -24.00 -8.40 -5.08
C GLY A 112 -23.09 -9.24 -6.00
N ARG A 113 -22.03 -8.65 -6.60
CA ARG A 113 -21.10 -9.31 -7.55
C ARG A 113 -19.64 -9.42 -7.07
N LEU A 114 -19.42 -9.42 -5.76
CA LEU A 114 -18.08 -9.19 -5.18
C LEU A 114 -17.18 -10.43 -5.09
N ARG A 115 -17.67 -11.65 -5.36
CA ARG A 115 -16.84 -12.87 -5.35
C ARG A 115 -15.74 -12.87 -6.43
N PRO A 116 -16.04 -12.68 -7.73
CA PRO A 116 -15.00 -12.65 -8.74
C PRO A 116 -14.02 -11.49 -8.54
N LEU A 117 -14.49 -10.31 -8.15
CA LEU A 117 -13.64 -9.15 -7.82
C LEU A 117 -12.68 -9.45 -6.68
N ARG A 118 -13.15 -10.11 -5.62
CA ARG A 118 -12.33 -10.49 -4.48
C ARG A 118 -11.27 -11.53 -4.86
N LEU A 119 -11.62 -12.51 -5.69
CA LEU A 119 -10.66 -13.51 -6.19
C LEU A 119 -9.60 -12.87 -7.08
N VAL A 120 -10.01 -12.01 -8.01
CA VAL A 120 -9.09 -11.28 -8.90
C VAL A 120 -8.15 -10.39 -8.08
N ALA A 121 -8.68 -9.64 -7.11
CA ALA A 121 -7.88 -8.79 -6.24
C ALA A 121 -6.89 -9.61 -5.38
N GLY A 122 -7.33 -10.73 -4.80
CA GLY A 122 -6.47 -11.62 -4.03
C GLY A 122 -5.35 -12.22 -4.87
N LEU A 123 -5.67 -12.77 -6.05
CA LEU A 123 -4.69 -13.34 -6.98
C LEU A 123 -3.72 -12.27 -7.49
N ALA A 124 -4.22 -11.11 -7.89
CA ALA A 124 -3.37 -9.99 -8.33
C ALA A 124 -2.41 -9.55 -7.21
N SER A 125 -2.89 -9.45 -5.96
CA SER A 125 -2.06 -9.12 -4.81
C SER A 125 -0.95 -10.14 -4.57
N VAL A 126 -1.26 -11.44 -4.63
CA VAL A 126 -0.24 -12.50 -4.50
C VAL A 126 0.76 -12.45 -5.64
N ALA A 127 0.29 -12.33 -6.89
CA ALA A 127 1.16 -12.30 -8.07
C ALA A 127 2.13 -11.12 -8.01
N VAL A 128 1.62 -9.91 -7.74
CA VAL A 128 2.44 -8.69 -7.62
C VAL A 128 3.41 -8.80 -6.45
N GLY A 129 2.95 -9.30 -5.29
CA GLY A 129 3.81 -9.49 -4.12
C GLY A 129 4.96 -10.49 -4.38
N LEU A 130 4.68 -11.60 -5.06
CA LEU A 130 5.71 -12.58 -5.43
C LEU A 130 6.70 -12.00 -6.44
N LEU A 131 6.22 -11.33 -7.49
CA LEU A 131 7.08 -10.69 -8.49
C LEU A 131 8.01 -9.66 -7.84
N LEU A 132 7.45 -8.80 -6.99
CA LEU A 132 8.22 -7.80 -6.26
C LEU A 132 9.27 -8.46 -5.35
N GLY A 133 8.89 -9.49 -4.60
CA GLY A 133 9.81 -10.18 -3.69
C GLY A 133 10.95 -10.90 -4.42
N LEU A 134 10.67 -11.52 -5.57
CA LEU A 134 11.70 -12.15 -6.42
C LEU A 134 12.68 -11.12 -6.97
N GLU A 135 12.17 -9.97 -7.43
CA GLU A 135 12.99 -8.86 -7.90
C GLU A 135 13.88 -8.31 -6.78
N THR A 136 13.33 -8.08 -5.58
CA THR A 136 14.10 -7.59 -4.42
C THR A 136 15.19 -8.57 -3.97
N LEU A 137 14.99 -9.87 -4.17
CA LEU A 137 15.99 -10.91 -3.88
C LEU A 137 17.06 -11.05 -4.99
N GLY A 138 16.96 -10.29 -6.08
CA GLY A 138 17.88 -10.39 -7.22
C GLY A 138 17.68 -11.64 -8.07
N LEU A 139 16.53 -12.31 -7.93
CA LEU A 139 16.13 -13.49 -8.71
C LEU A 139 15.36 -13.08 -9.97
N GLY A 140 15.68 -11.89 -10.51
CA GLY A 140 14.85 -11.09 -11.41
C GLY A 140 14.13 -11.89 -12.47
N VAL A 141 12.81 -11.65 -12.59
CA VAL A 141 11.94 -12.33 -13.56
C VAL A 141 12.05 -11.69 -14.95
N GLY A 142 12.75 -10.55 -15.09
CA GLY A 142 12.96 -9.87 -16.37
C GLY A 142 11.65 -9.42 -16.99
N LEU A 143 10.98 -8.45 -16.38
CA LEU A 143 9.89 -7.70 -16.99
C LEU A 143 10.42 -6.37 -17.56
#